data_AF-Q9BMS4-F1
#
_entry.id   AF-Q9BMS4-F1
#
_cell.length_a   1.000
_cell.length_b   1.000
_cell.length_c   1.000
_cell.angle_alpha   90.00
_cell.angle_beta   90.00
_cell.angle_gamma   90.00
#
_symmetry.space_group_name_H-M   'P 1'
#
loop_
_entity.id
_entity.type
_entity.pdbx_description
1 polymer ?
#
loop_
_entity_poly.entity_id
_entity_poly.type
_entity_poly.pdbx_seq_one_letter_code
_entity_poly.pdbx_strand_id
1 'polypeptide(L)' 'CDRNLEQIDPAKITATHNLLVDVCQAAKFEGQSITQDYPKYLATYNDSPSQVCTM' A
#
# COMPACT_ATOMS: atom_id res chain seq x y z
N CYS A 1 -6.25 1.96 1.34
CA CYS A 1 -5.90 1.33 2.62
C CYS A 1 -4.95 2.20 3.45
N ASP A 2 -5.45 3.33 3.96
CA ASP A 2 -4.73 4.30 4.78
C ASP A 2 -5.45 4.65 6.08
N ARG A 3 -6.59 4.01 6.39
CA ARG A 3 -7.34 4.20 7.65
C ARG A 3 -6.47 4.12 8.90
N ASN A 4 -5.46 3.25 8.90
CA ASN A 4 -4.53 3.15 10.03
C ASN A 4 -3.63 4.39 10.15
N LEU A 5 -3.36 5.10 9.05
CA LEU A 5 -2.65 6.39 9.02
C LEU A 5 -3.57 7.55 9.46
N GLU A 6 -4.85 7.52 9.06
CA GLU A 6 -5.85 8.52 9.47
C GLU A 6 -6.12 8.52 10.99
N GLN A 7 -5.89 7.37 11.65
CA GLN A 7 -6.12 7.17 13.08
C GLN A 7 -4.87 7.38 13.94
N ILE A 8 -3.74 7.76 13.34
CA ILE A 8 -2.51 8.03 14.08
C ILE A 8 -2.73 9.27 14.95
N ASP A 9 -2.36 9.16 16.23
CA ASP A 9 -2.22 10.29 17.13
C ASP A 9 -0.79 10.86 16.99
N PRO A 10 -0.60 12.06 16.41
CA PRO A 10 0.72 12.64 16.21
C PRO A 10 1.52 12.78 17.51
N ALA A 11 0.86 12.94 18.66
CA ALA A 11 1.51 13.05 19.96
C ALA A 11 2.14 11.72 20.44
N LYS A 12 1.70 10.59 19.89
CA LYS A 12 2.26 9.25 20.18
C LYS A 12 3.40 8.86 19.24
N ILE A 13 3.70 9.67 18.23
CA ILE A 13 4.90 9.51 17.40
C ILE A 13 6.10 10.09 18.17
N THR A 14 6.52 9.37 19.22
CA THR A 14 7.65 9.77 20.06
C THR A 14 9.00 9.47 19.39
N ALA A 15 8.99 8.72 18.29
CA ALA A 15 10.14 8.41 17.46
C ALA A 15 9.70 7.97 16.05
N THR A 16 10.56 8.15 15.07
CA THR A 16 10.31 7.82 13.64
C THR A 16 9.96 6.36 13.39
N HIS A 17 10.33 5.44 14.30
CA HIS A 17 10.00 4.02 14.16
C HIS A 17 8.51 3.72 14.34
N ASN A 18 7.78 4.50 15.15
CA ASN A 18 6.33 4.30 15.33
C ASN A 18 5.59 4.57 14.02
N LEU A 19 5.94 5.69 13.37
CA LEU A 19 5.38 6.05 12.07
C LEU A 19 5.76 5.04 10.97
N LEU A 20 6.99 4.50 11.00
CA LEU A 20 7.42 3.50 10.01
C LEU A 20 6.56 2.23 10.08
N VAL A 21 6.21 1.77 11.29
CA VAL A 21 5.35 0.58 11.46
C VAL A 21 3.98 0.81 10.82
N ASP A 22 3.35 1.95 11.08
CA ASP A 22 2.03 2.27 10.52
C ASP A 22 2.07 2.40 8.99
N VAL A 23 3.13 3.04 8.45
CA VAL A 23 3.34 3.16 7.00
C VAL A 23 3.57 1.78 6.36
N CYS A 24 4.40 0.93 6.95
CA CYS A 24 4.62 -0.43 6.44
C CYS A 24 3.35 -1.29 6.52
N GLN A 25 2.54 -1.13 7.56
CA GLN A 25 1.28 -1.84 7.71
C GLN A 25 0.25 -1.40 6.67
N ALA A 26 0.14 -0.09 6.40
CA ALA A 26 -0.68 0.44 5.31
C ALA A 26 -0.23 -0.10 3.96
N ALA A 27 1.07 -0.02 3.65
CA ALA A 27 1.65 -0.52 2.41
C ALA A 27 1.40 -2.02 2.18
N LYS A 28 1.45 -2.83 3.25
CA LYS A 28 1.12 -4.26 3.19
C LYS A 28 -0.33 -4.48 2.76
N PHE A 29 -1.28 -3.76 3.37
CA PHE A 29 -2.69 -3.91 3.03
C PHE A 29 -3.00 -3.39 1.62
N GLU A 30 -2.41 -2.27 1.20
CA GLU A 30 -2.53 -1.79 -0.18
C GLU A 30 -1.98 -2.80 -1.18
N GLY A 31 -0.78 -3.32 -0.94
CA GLY A 31 -0.16 -4.33 -1.80
C GLY A 31 -1.02 -5.60 -1.92
N GLN A 32 -1.66 -6.03 -0.82
CA GLN A 32 -2.60 -7.16 -0.84
C GLN A 32 -3.86 -6.86 -1.66
N SER A 33 -4.43 -5.66 -1.52
CA SER A 33 -5.60 -5.22 -2.31
C SER A 33 -5.27 -5.20 -3.81
N ILE A 34 -4.11 -4.67 -4.19
CA ILE A 34 -3.65 -4.64 -5.58
C ILE A 34 -3.40 -6.07 -6.10
N THR A 35 -2.76 -6.93 -5.29
CA THR A 35 -2.44 -8.32 -5.68
C THR A 35 -3.70 -9.14 -5.98
N GLN A 36 -4.81 -8.86 -5.31
CA GLN A 36 -6.08 -9.54 -5.58
C GLN A 36 -6.60 -9.26 -7.01
N ASP A 37 -6.44 -8.03 -7.50
CA ASP A 37 -6.86 -7.62 -8.84
C ASP A 37 -5.74 -7.74 -9.89
N TYR A 38 -4.50 -8.03 -9.46
CA TYR A 38 -3.33 -8.23 -10.31
C TYR A 38 -3.56 -9.15 -11.52
N PRO A 39 -4.31 -10.28 -11.43
CA PRO A 39 -4.58 -11.12 -12.59
C PRO A 39 -5.35 -10.40 -13.71
N LYS A 40 -6.23 -9.45 -13.37
CA LYS A 40 -6.98 -8.64 -14.36
C LYS A 40 -6.04 -7.69 -15.08
N TYR A 41 -5.11 -7.10 -14.35
CA TYR A 41 -4.10 -6.20 -14.91
C TYR A 41 -3.07 -6.94 -15.74
N LEU A 42 -2.68 -8.15 -15.35
CA LEU A 42 -1.80 -9.00 -16.16
C LEU A 42 -2.43 -9.37 -17.51
N ALA A 43 -3.74 -9.65 -17.54
CA ALA A 43 -4.46 -9.93 -18.78
C ALA A 43 -4.62 -8.68 -19.66
N THR A 44 -4.76 -7.50 -19.06
CA THR A 44 -4.98 -6.23 -19.79
C THR A 44 -3.67 -5.60 -20.27
N TYR A 45 -2.61 -5.75 -19.49
CA TYR A 45 -1.30 -5.10 -19.70
C TYR A 45 -0.18 -6.12 -19.97
N ASN A 46 -0.53 -7.29 -20.51
CA ASN A 46 0.44 -8.33 -20.87
C ASN A 46 1.60 -7.81 -21.74
N ASP A 47 1.29 -6.89 -22.66
CA ASP A 47 2.26 -6.31 -23.59
C ASP A 47 3.02 -5.11 -23.00
N SER A 48 2.63 -4.65 -21.81
CA SER A 48 3.32 -3.57 -21.08
C SER A 48 3.24 -3.80 -19.56
N PRO A 49 4.01 -4.78 -19.04
CA PRO A 49 3.96 -5.17 -17.62
C PRO A 49 4.25 -4.01 -16.66
N SER A 50 4.99 -3.00 -17.11
CA SER A 50 5.30 -1.79 -16.33
C SER A 50 4.08 -0.92 -16.02
N GLN A 51 2.99 -1.03 -16.78
CA GLN A 51 1.74 -0.30 -16.49
C GLN A 51 1.10 -0.77 -15.18
N VAL A 52 1.41 -1.99 -14.73
CA VAL A 52 0.97 -2.48 -13.42
C VAL A 52 1.61 -1.70 -12.27
N CYS A 53 2.80 -1.12 -12.47
CA CYS A 53 3.47 -0.29 -11.47
C CYS A 53 2.85 1.12 -11.32
N THR A 54 1.95 1.51 -12.22
CA THR A 54 1.28 2.82 -12.20
C THR A 54 -0.18 2.75 -11.73
N MET A 55 -0.68 1.54 -11.43
CA MET A 55 -2.05 1.30 -10.95
C MET A 55 -2.22 1.61 -9.48
#